data_AF-A0A2E2N5Y8-F1
#
_entry.id   AF-A0A2E2N5Y8-F1
#
_cell.length_a   1.000
_cell.length_b   1.000
_cell.length_c   1.000
_cell.angle_alpha   90.00
_cell.angle_beta   90.00
_cell.angle_gamma   90.00
#
_symmetry.space_group_name_H-M   'P 1'
#
loop_
_entity.id
_entity.type
_entity.pdbx_description
1 polymer ?
#
loop_
_entity_poly.entity_id
_entity_poly.type
_entity_poly.pdbx_seq_one_letter_code
_entity_poly.pdbx_strand_id
1 'polypeptide(L)'
;MPKSKRHKGLLKRIRVTKTGKIRHRSAYHKHLSSHKSGKRLRQLRRDTIVSNPEAKRFEKLLFRRLRGRTQPRSAVQASPSPEQRREMQAAKAAEQSSE
;
A
#
# COMPACT_ATOMS: atom_id res chain seq x y z
N MET A 1 -5.71 2.11 -27.59
CA MET A 1 -4.79 2.23 -26.42
C MET A 1 -5.39 1.50 -25.22
N PRO A 2 -4.72 0.48 -24.65
CA PRO A 2 -5.25 -0.25 -23.50
C PRO A 2 -5.17 0.59 -22.21
N LYS A 3 -6.31 0.80 -21.54
CA LYS A 3 -6.38 1.53 -20.26
C LYS A 3 -6.09 0.58 -19.09
N SER A 4 -5.16 0.95 -18.23
CA SER A 4 -4.84 0.20 -17.00
C SER A 4 -6.06 0.10 -16.08
N LYS A 5 -6.63 -1.11 -15.94
CA LYS A 5 -7.78 -1.38 -15.08
C LYS A 5 -7.33 -1.93 -13.73
N ARG A 6 -7.99 -1.49 -12.66
CA ARG A 6 -7.71 -1.99 -11.30
C ARG A 6 -8.02 -3.47 -11.19
N HIS A 7 -7.18 -4.21 -10.45
CA HIS A 7 -7.38 -5.63 -10.20
C HIS A 7 -8.63 -5.91 -9.34
N LYS A 8 -9.72 -6.35 -9.98
CA LYS A 8 -11.03 -6.57 -9.33
C LYS A 8 -11.01 -7.63 -8.22
N GLY A 9 -10.24 -8.70 -8.38
CA GLY A 9 -10.15 -9.78 -7.39
C GLY A 9 -9.53 -9.32 -6.06
N LEU A 10 -8.65 -8.32 -6.13
CA LEU A 10 -7.97 -7.76 -4.96
C LEU A 10 -8.88 -6.77 -4.23
N LEU A 11 -9.60 -5.92 -4.99
CA LEU A 11 -10.59 -5.00 -4.42
C LEU A 11 -11.67 -5.71 -3.58
N LYS A 12 -12.06 -6.94 -3.94
CA LYS A 12 -13.02 -7.74 -3.17
C LYS A 12 -12.46 -8.23 -1.83
N ARG A 13 -11.14 -8.31 -1.68
CA ARG A 13 -10.46 -8.92 -0.53
C ARG A 13 -9.93 -7.92 0.49
N ILE A 14 -9.69 -6.67 0.06
CA ILE A 14 -9.07 -5.64 0.90
C ILE A 14 -10.00 -4.45 1.11
N ARG A 15 -9.80 -3.74 2.23
CA ARG A 15 -10.40 -2.43 2.48
C ARG A 15 -9.30 -1.39 2.66
N VAL A 16 -9.43 -0.27 1.95
CA VAL A 16 -8.51 0.87 2.06
C VAL A 16 -9.09 1.89 3.03
N THR A 17 -8.34 2.25 4.06
CA THR A 17 -8.75 3.27 5.04
C THR A 17 -8.64 4.68 4.44
N LYS A 18 -9.28 5.67 5.07
CA LYS A 18 -9.12 7.10 4.71
C LYS A 18 -7.64 7.54 4.67
N THR A 19 -6.81 6.90 5.49
CA THR A 19 -5.38 7.22 5.63
C THR A 19 -4.47 6.49 4.64
N GLY A 20 -5.03 5.67 3.75
CA GLY A 20 -4.29 4.92 2.74
C GLY A 20 -3.71 3.58 3.22
N LYS A 21 -3.97 3.18 4.47
CA LYS A 21 -3.58 1.85 4.96
C LYS A 21 -4.53 0.78 4.42
N ILE A 22 -4.01 -0.42 4.24
CA ILE A 22 -4.78 -1.54 3.71
C ILE A 22 -5.09 -2.52 4.84
N ARG A 23 -6.38 -2.78 5.04
CA ARG A 23 -6.89 -3.82 5.94
C ARG A 23 -7.27 -5.06 5.14
N HIS A 24 -6.89 -6.22 5.64
CA HIS A 24 -7.36 -7.51 5.14
C HIS A 24 -7.77 -8.41 6.31
N ARG A 25 -8.61 -9.41 6.01
CA ARG A 25 -8.98 -10.43 6.97
C ARG A 25 -7.86 -11.48 7.07
N SER A 26 -7.62 -12.00 8.28
CA SER A 26 -6.64 -13.06 8.50
C SER A 26 -7.10 -14.39 7.90
N ALA A 27 -6.15 -15.15 7.35
CA ALA A 27 -6.41 -16.50 6.84
C ALA A 27 -6.69 -17.49 7.98
N TYR A 28 -7.22 -18.67 7.65
CA TYR A 28 -7.45 -19.78 8.59
C TYR A 28 -8.46 -19.53 9.73
N HIS A 29 -9.27 -18.47 9.68
CA HIS A 29 -10.30 -18.24 10.72
C HIS A 29 -11.55 -19.12 10.55
N LYS A 30 -11.94 -19.48 9.31
CA LYS A 30 -13.29 -20.04 9.04
C LYS A 30 -13.40 -21.56 9.19
N HIS A 31 -12.38 -22.32 8.81
CA HIS A 31 -12.44 -23.79 8.74
C HIS A 31 -11.57 -24.44 9.82
N LEU A 32 -12.02 -25.58 10.38
CA LEU A 32 -11.35 -26.34 11.44
C LEU A 32 -11.02 -25.48 12.66
N SER A 33 -12.06 -24.97 13.33
CA SER A 33 -11.89 -24.17 14.55
C SER A 33 -11.73 -25.01 15.82
N SER A 34 -12.21 -26.25 15.81
CA SER A 34 -12.25 -27.14 16.99
C SER A 34 -10.87 -27.41 17.61
N HIS A 35 -9.83 -27.57 16.78
CA HIS A 35 -8.47 -27.84 17.25
C HIS A 35 -7.66 -26.57 17.55
N LYS A 36 -8.23 -25.38 17.35
CA LYS A 36 -7.52 -24.11 17.54
C LYS A 36 -7.76 -23.59 18.94
N SER A 37 -6.68 -23.17 19.62
CA SER A 37 -6.81 -22.52 20.92
C SER A 37 -7.66 -21.25 20.83
N GLY A 38 -8.39 -20.95 21.91
CA GLY A 38 -9.21 -19.73 21.99
C GLY A 38 -8.38 -18.45 21.76
N LYS A 39 -7.11 -18.42 22.20
CA LYS A 39 -6.18 -17.31 21.95
C LYS A 39 -5.94 -17.12 20.44
N ARG A 40 -5.71 -18.20 19.70
CA ARG A 40 -5.50 -18.17 18.24
C ARG A 40 -6.75 -17.66 17.52
N LEU A 41 -7.93 -18.14 17.88
CA LEU A 41 -9.19 -17.69 17.27
C LEU A 41 -9.43 -16.19 17.50
N ARG A 42 -9.16 -15.68 18.72
CA ARG A 42 -9.26 -14.25 19.04
C ARG A 42 -8.33 -13.38 18.19
N GLN A 43 -7.09 -13.83 17.96
CA GLN A 43 -6.13 -13.13 17.09
C GLN A 43 -6.59 -13.13 15.63
N LEU A 44 -7.01 -14.29 15.11
CA LEU A 44 -7.46 -14.43 13.72
C LEU A 44 -8.76 -13.66 13.41
N ARG A 45 -9.57 -13.33 14.43
CA ARG A 45 -10.79 -12.54 14.27
C ARG A 45 -10.51 -11.07 13.94
N ARG A 46 -9.35 -10.54 14.32
CA ARG A 46 -9.01 -9.11 14.10
C ARG A 46 -8.45 -8.93 12.69
N ASP A 47 -8.92 -7.90 12.00
CA ASP A 47 -8.35 -7.49 10.72
C ASP A 47 -6.95 -6.92 10.94
N THR A 48 -6.01 -7.36 10.12
CA THR A 48 -4.62 -6.90 10.17
C THR A 48 -4.32 -5.92 9.06
N ILE A 49 -3.32 -5.07 9.30
CA ILE A 49 -2.81 -4.14 8.30
C ILE A 49 -1.71 -4.84 7.48
N VAL A 50 -1.75 -4.68 6.16
CA VAL A 50 -0.77 -5.24 5.22
C VAL A 50 0.66 -4.76 5.53
N SER A 51 1.64 -5.64 5.30
CA SER A 51 3.07 -5.29 5.44
C SER A 51 3.50 -4.22 4.40
N ASN A 52 4.60 -3.52 4.65
CA ASN A 52 5.10 -2.50 3.70
C ASN A 52 5.40 -3.04 2.29
N PRO A 53 6.09 -4.17 2.10
CA PRO A 53 6.40 -4.67 0.76
C PRO A 53 5.15 -5.10 -0.01
N GLU A 54 4.17 -5.70 0.68
CA GLU A 54 2.87 -6.04 0.08
C GLU A 54 2.07 -4.80 -0.31
N ALA A 55 2.09 -3.74 0.51
CA ALA A 55 1.41 -2.49 0.17
C ALA A 55 1.95 -1.90 -1.14
N LYS A 56 3.28 -1.94 -1.36
CA LYS A 56 3.92 -1.52 -2.62
C LYS A 56 3.50 -2.38 -3.82
N ARG A 57 3.33 -3.70 -3.62
CA ARG A 57 2.80 -4.59 -4.67
C ARG A 57 1.35 -4.25 -5.02
N PHE A 58 0.52 -3.97 -4.02
CA PHE A 58 -0.89 -3.61 -4.23
C PHE A 58 -1.05 -2.24 -4.88
N GLU A 59 -0.13 -1.32 -4.63
CA GLU A 59 -0.07 0.00 -5.28
C GLU A 59 -0.03 -0.13 -6.81
N LYS A 60 0.84 -1.03 -7.31
CA LYS A 60 1.00 -1.32 -8.75
C LYS A 60 -0.27 -1.92 -9.37
N LEU A 61 -0.98 -2.78 -8.63
CA LEU A 61 -2.17 -3.47 -9.13
C LEU A 61 -3.44 -2.61 -9.10
N LEU A 62 -3.49 -1.63 -8.20
CA LEU A 62 -4.66 -0.77 -8.01
C LEU A 62 -4.49 0.64 -8.57
N PHE A 63 -3.28 1.00 -9.01
CA PHE A 63 -2.93 2.32 -9.52
C PHE A 63 -3.38 3.43 -8.54
N ARG A 64 -3.11 3.23 -7.26
CA ARG A 64 -3.49 4.13 -6.16
C ARG A 64 -2.39 4.15 -5.12
N ARG A 65 -2.06 5.31 -4.56
CA ARG A 65 -1.08 5.43 -3.46
C ARG A 65 -1.59 4.76 -2.19
N LEU A 66 -0.84 3.78 -1.70
CA LEU A 66 -1.18 2.99 -0.52
C LEU A 66 0.00 2.99 0.47
N ARG A 67 -0.32 2.74 1.74
CA ARG A 67 0.63 2.83 2.84
C ARG A 67 0.68 1.53 3.61
N GLY A 68 1.89 1.11 3.97
CA GLY A 68 2.13 -0.08 4.75
C GLY A 68 1.87 0.10 6.25
N ARG A 69 1.94 -1.01 6.99
CA ARG A 69 1.70 -1.06 8.44
C ARG A 69 2.52 -0.03 9.23
N THR A 70 3.83 0.01 8.99
CA THR A 70 4.78 0.80 9.79
C THR A 70 5.08 2.18 9.20
N GLN A 71 4.59 2.50 8.01
CA GLN A 71 4.80 3.82 7.43
C GLN A 71 3.99 4.89 8.20
N PRO A 72 4.62 5.96 8.71
CA PRO A 72 3.95 7.09 9.37
C PRO A 72 3.43 8.11 8.35
N ARG A 73 2.36 8.85 8.70
CA ARG A 73 1.66 9.73 7.72
C ARG A 73 2.57 10.84 7.19
N SER A 74 3.48 11.29 8.03
CA SER A 74 4.56 12.23 7.70
C SER A 74 5.49 11.73 6.59
N ALA A 75 5.66 10.42 6.42
CA ALA A 75 6.52 9.86 5.37
C ALA A 75 5.89 9.92 3.96
N VAL A 76 4.65 10.39 3.83
CA VAL A 76 4.03 10.58 2.51
C VAL A 76 4.50 11.93 1.98
N GLN A 77 5.53 11.91 1.16
CA GLN A 77 5.94 13.10 0.41
C GLN A 77 4.87 13.44 -0.63
N ALA A 78 4.42 14.69 -0.66
CA ALA A 78 3.64 15.19 -1.78
C ALA A 78 4.51 15.10 -3.05
N SER A 79 3.90 14.84 -4.21
CA SER A 79 4.68 14.93 -5.43
C SER A 79 5.04 16.39 -5.69
N PRO A 80 6.28 16.69 -6.10
CA PRO A 80 6.68 18.06 -6.41
C PRO A 80 5.76 18.64 -7.48
N SER A 81 5.45 19.93 -7.34
CA SER A 81 4.66 20.68 -8.32
C SER A 81 5.32 20.61 -9.71
N PRO A 82 4.57 20.84 -10.80
CA PRO A 82 5.14 20.84 -12.15
C PRO A 82 6.35 21.78 -12.28
N GLU A 83 6.32 22.93 -11.60
CA GLU A 83 7.41 23.90 -11.55
C GLU A 83 8.62 23.36 -10.77
N GLN A 84 8.38 22.84 -9.56
CA GLN A 84 9.43 22.21 -8.75
C GLN A 84 10.10 21.03 -9.47
N ARG A 85 9.35 20.28 -10.29
CA ARG A 85 9.93 19.22 -11.13
C ARG A 85 10.84 19.74 -12.22
N ARG A 86 10.46 20.85 -12.87
CA ARG A 86 11.28 21.50 -13.90
C ARG A 86 12.55 22.07 -13.30
N GLU A 87 12.45 22.72 -12.14
CA GLU A 87 13.59 23.24 -11.39
C GLU A 87 14.53 22.12 -10.95
N MET A 88 14.02 21.01 -10.39
CA MET A 88 14.87 19.87 -10.03
C MET A 88 15.52 19.21 -11.25
N GLN A 89 14.84 19.17 -12.41
CA GLN A 89 15.44 18.67 -13.65
C GLN A 89 16.53 19.61 -14.18
N ALA A 90 16.31 20.91 -14.12
CA ALA A 90 17.29 21.92 -14.52
C ALA A 90 18.53 21.89 -13.59
N ALA A 91 18.32 21.82 -12.27
CA ALA A 91 19.40 21.69 -11.28
C ALA A 91 20.21 20.41 -11.50
N LYS A 92 19.55 19.27 -11.72
CA LYS A 92 20.22 18.00 -12.01
C LYS A 92 21.01 18.04 -13.33
N ALA A 93 20.48 18.70 -14.36
CA ALA A 93 21.16 18.85 -15.63
C ALA A 93 22.40 19.76 -15.53
N ALA A 94 22.32 20.83 -14.73
CA ALA A 94 23.46 21.71 -14.45
C ALA A 94 24.59 20.98 -13.70
N GLU A 95 24.23 20.19 -12.69
CA GLU A 95 25.18 19.37 -11.90
C GLU A 95 25.90 18.32 -12.77
N GLN A 96 25.20 17.70 -13.72
CA GLN A 96 25.78 16.76 -14.70
C GLN A 96 26.66 17.43 -15.78
N SER A 97 26.51 18.73 -16.02
CA SER A 97 27.37 19.47 -16.95
C SER A 97 28.63 20.05 -16.30
N SER A 98 28.71 19.98 -14.96
CA SER A 98 29.85 20.42 -14.16
C SER A 98 30.78 19.29 -13.72
N GLU A 99 30.40 18.03 -13.95
CA GLU A 99 31.28 16.84 -13.92
C GLU A 99 31.85 16.55 -15.31
#